data_AF-A0A6J6HRX9-F1
#
_entry.id   AF-A0A6J6HRX9-F1
#
_cell.length_a   1.000
_cell.length_b   1.000
_cell.length_c   1.000
_cell.angle_alpha   90.00
_cell.angle_beta   90.00
_cell.angle_gamma   90.00
#
_symmetry.space_group_name_H-M   'P 1'
#
loop_
_entity.id
_entity.type
_entity.pdbx_description
1 polymer ?
#
loop_
_entity_poly.entity_id
_entity_poly.type
_entity_poly.pdbx_seq_one_letter_code
_entity_poly.pdbx_strand_id
1 'polypeptide(L)'
;MNSTGDPSKKIQIPAIPQQTGRTGSTPHTLRLLVPGDVDARITAVIKSTDGTFAPSGIDGRVIAHKKVIEIPLNVTMASGKFALHISSDQPILGSVFSQTLVKGKRDFVWSTAAQDLSEYTLATTGLAPTLVFTGSRIKLNLELTYTNGKTKTVKISAEDIATFVVPDSVRAVSFAGISSGTSGAALIASKSGYGYIPLNAGSVLAKSSIPASNIRVLNP
;
A
#
# COMPACT_ATOMS: atom_id res chain seq x y z
N MET A 1 10.62 -3.90 9.21
CA MET A 1 10.50 -2.55 8.63
C MET A 1 10.07 -2.73 7.19
N ASN A 2 8.90 -2.20 6.80
CA ASN A 2 8.46 -2.29 5.40
C ASN A 2 9.25 -1.27 4.58
N SER A 3 9.88 -1.71 3.49
CA SER A 3 10.60 -0.81 2.60
C SER A 3 9.61 0.14 1.90
N THR A 4 10.00 1.40 1.73
CA THR A 4 9.29 2.35 0.86
C THR A 4 10.00 2.37 -0.49
N GLY A 5 9.23 2.41 -1.59
CA GLY A 5 9.80 2.58 -2.93
C GLY A 5 10.45 3.95 -3.12
N ASP A 6 10.95 4.21 -4.33
CA ASP A 6 11.55 5.51 -4.67
C ASP A 6 10.53 6.67 -4.53
N PRO A 7 11.00 7.89 -4.19
CA PRO A 7 10.13 9.06 -4.12
C PRO A 7 9.41 9.31 -5.45
N SER A 8 8.10 9.57 -5.38
CA SER A 8 7.26 9.78 -6.56
C SER A 8 6.28 10.93 -6.35
N LYS A 9 5.87 11.57 -7.45
CA LYS A 9 4.81 12.59 -7.46
C LYS A 9 3.41 12.00 -7.32
N LYS A 10 3.28 10.69 -7.49
CA LYS A 10 2.05 9.94 -7.27
C LYS A 10 2.38 8.69 -6.49
N ILE A 11 1.79 8.53 -5.31
CA ILE A 11 1.95 7.33 -4.48
C ILE A 11 0.59 6.76 -4.15
N GLN A 12 0.51 5.43 -4.19
CA GLN A 12 -0.69 4.69 -3.81
C GLN A 12 -0.34 3.81 -2.61
N ILE A 13 -1.07 3.95 -1.51
CA ILE A 13 -0.92 3.12 -0.30
C ILE A 13 -2.16 2.22 -0.22
N PRO A 14 -2.10 1.00 -0.78
CA PRO A 14 -3.21 0.05 -0.73
C PRO A 14 -3.40 -0.55 0.66
N ALA A 15 -4.52 -1.25 0.84
CA ALA A 15 -4.77 -2.17 1.96
C ALA A 15 -4.60 -1.58 3.38
N ILE A 16 -4.93 -0.31 3.60
CA ILE A 16 -4.93 0.27 4.95
C ILE A 16 -6.10 -0.34 5.72
N PRO A 17 -5.86 -1.09 6.81
CA PRO A 17 -6.94 -1.79 7.52
C PRO A 17 -7.71 -0.82 8.40
N GLN A 18 -9.03 -0.85 8.29
CA GLN A 18 -9.96 -0.06 9.07
C GLN A 18 -10.79 -1.02 9.92
N GLN A 19 -10.88 -0.78 11.22
CA GLN A 19 -11.73 -1.59 12.10
C GLN A 19 -12.85 -0.74 12.64
N THR A 20 -14.06 -1.19 12.36
CA THR A 20 -15.29 -0.55 12.80
C THR A 20 -15.91 -1.40 13.90
N GLY A 21 -16.07 -0.83 15.11
CA GLY A 21 -16.67 -1.53 16.24
C GLY A 21 -17.27 -0.57 17.26
N ARG A 22 -17.82 -1.12 18.37
CA ARG A 22 -18.48 -0.35 19.44
C ARG A 22 -17.62 0.73 20.10
N THR A 23 -16.30 0.69 19.94
CA THR A 23 -15.33 1.58 20.62
C THR A 23 -14.71 2.64 19.71
N GLY A 24 -15.26 2.86 18.50
CA GLY A 24 -14.79 3.88 17.56
C GLY A 24 -14.05 3.33 16.35
N SER A 25 -13.56 4.25 15.51
CA SER A 25 -12.77 3.98 14.30
C SER A 25 -11.30 3.73 14.62
N THR A 26 -10.60 2.94 13.81
CA THR A 26 -9.14 2.83 13.85
C THR A 26 -8.49 4.21 13.70
N PRO A 27 -7.60 4.61 14.64
CA PRO A 27 -6.79 5.81 14.47
C PRO A 27 -5.72 5.58 13.41
N HIS A 28 -5.58 6.54 12.50
CA HIS A 28 -4.61 6.52 11.43
C HIS A 28 -3.75 7.79 11.43
N THR A 29 -2.47 7.63 11.13
CA THR A 29 -1.54 8.75 10.95
C THR A 29 -0.78 8.57 9.65
N LEU A 30 -0.97 9.50 8.72
CA LEU A 30 -0.17 9.61 7.51
C LEU A 30 1.17 10.24 7.84
N ARG A 31 2.27 9.55 7.55
CA ARG A 31 3.62 10.09 7.56
C ARG A 31 4.07 10.40 6.15
N LEU A 32 4.51 11.63 5.91
CA LEU A 32 5.05 12.07 4.62
C LEU A 32 6.45 12.65 4.77
N LEU A 33 7.28 12.42 3.76
CA LEU A 33 8.58 13.05 3.58
C LEU A 33 8.68 13.60 2.16
N VAL A 34 9.11 14.85 2.05
CA VAL A 34 9.49 15.48 0.79
C VAL A 34 11.03 15.52 0.76
N PRO A 35 11.71 14.59 0.05
CA PRO A 35 13.17 14.50 0.09
C PRO A 35 13.89 15.59 -0.72
N GLY A 36 13.18 16.30 -1.60
CA GLY A 36 13.76 17.36 -2.45
C GLY A 36 14.15 18.63 -1.68
N ASP A 37 14.52 19.66 -2.43
CA ASP A 37 14.95 20.97 -1.90
C ASP A 37 13.85 22.03 -1.90
N VAL A 38 12.63 21.67 -2.29
CA VAL A 38 11.48 22.58 -2.39
C VAL A 38 10.25 21.94 -1.77
N ASP A 39 9.41 22.77 -1.13
CA ASP A 39 8.18 22.34 -0.49
C ASP A 39 7.22 21.70 -1.49
N ALA A 40 6.40 20.77 -1.01
CA ALA A 40 5.45 20.02 -1.83
C ALA A 40 4.01 20.41 -1.52
N ARG A 41 3.21 20.70 -2.54
CA ARG A 41 1.76 20.80 -2.43
C ARG A 41 1.14 19.44 -2.73
N ILE A 42 0.35 18.93 -1.80
CA ILE A 42 -0.27 17.60 -1.92
C ILE A 42 -1.79 17.65 -2.02
N THR A 43 -2.34 16.61 -2.63
CA THR A 43 -3.77 16.27 -2.59
C THR A 43 -3.91 14.77 -2.34
N ALA A 44 -4.94 14.35 -1.63
CA ALA A 44 -5.17 12.94 -1.35
C ALA A 44 -6.61 12.52 -1.58
N VAL A 45 -6.78 11.25 -1.94
CA VAL A 45 -8.07 10.62 -2.17
C VAL A 45 -8.08 9.28 -1.45
N ILE A 46 -9.10 9.06 -0.63
CA ILE A 46 -9.42 7.76 -0.04
C ILE A 46 -10.32 7.02 -1.03
N LYS A 47 -9.97 5.75 -1.27
CA LYS A 47 -10.76 4.82 -2.08
C LYS A 47 -11.19 3.63 -1.23
N SER A 48 -12.48 3.38 -1.12
CA SER A 48 -13.03 2.21 -0.42
C SER A 48 -14.26 1.66 -1.14
N THR A 49 -14.81 0.55 -0.65
CA THR A 49 -16.08 0.01 -1.17
C THR A 49 -17.29 0.89 -0.84
N ASP A 50 -17.14 1.83 0.08
CA ASP A 50 -18.21 2.75 0.50
C ASP A 50 -18.21 4.04 -0.32
N GLY A 51 -17.21 4.22 -1.19
CA GLY A 51 -17.05 5.37 -2.04
C GLY A 51 -15.65 5.96 -2.00
N THR A 52 -15.50 7.02 -2.79
CA THR A 52 -14.24 7.74 -2.98
C THR A 52 -14.40 9.18 -2.49
N PHE A 53 -13.50 9.64 -1.62
CA PHE A 53 -13.60 10.96 -0.99
C PHE A 53 -12.24 11.52 -0.57
N ALA A 54 -12.15 12.84 -0.41
CA ALA A 54 -10.95 13.51 0.08
C ALA A 54 -10.88 13.43 1.62
N PRO A 55 -9.71 13.09 2.21
CA PRO A 55 -9.51 13.19 3.65
C PRO A 55 -9.42 14.65 4.09
N SER A 56 -10.11 14.98 5.19
CA SER A 56 -10.11 16.33 5.75
C SER A 56 -8.69 16.82 6.08
N GLY A 57 -8.34 18.04 5.67
CA GLY A 57 -7.09 18.69 6.09
C GLY A 57 -5.82 18.28 5.33
N ILE A 58 -5.97 17.60 4.19
CA ILE A 58 -4.84 17.24 3.30
C ILE A 58 -4.85 18.02 1.99
N ASP A 59 -6.01 18.17 1.33
CA ASP A 59 -6.05 18.77 0.01
C ASP A 59 -5.53 20.21 -0.01
N GLY A 60 -4.57 20.46 -0.91
CA GLY A 60 -3.92 21.75 -1.08
C GLY A 60 -2.89 22.09 0.01
N ARG A 61 -2.61 21.19 0.95
CA ARG A 61 -1.64 21.41 2.03
C ARG A 61 -0.23 21.46 1.47
N VAL A 62 0.57 22.40 1.99
CA VAL A 62 2.00 22.52 1.68
C VAL A 62 2.81 21.81 2.76
N ILE A 63 3.71 20.93 2.33
CA ILE A 63 4.59 20.13 3.18
C ILE A 63 6.01 20.65 3.02
N ALA A 64 6.62 21.06 4.14
CA ALA A 64 8.00 21.49 4.16
C ALA A 64 8.95 20.37 3.71
N HIS A 65 9.91 20.72 2.86
CA HIS A 65 10.94 19.80 2.40
C HIS A 65 11.91 19.37 3.51
N LYS A 66 12.60 18.23 3.30
CA LYS A 66 13.58 17.63 4.23
C LYS A 66 13.07 17.35 5.65
N LYS A 67 11.75 17.35 5.83
CA LYS A 67 11.12 17.09 7.11
C LYS A 67 10.07 16.00 6.96
N VAL A 68 10.06 15.09 7.93
CA VAL A 68 8.95 14.16 8.09
C VAL A 68 7.82 14.89 8.80
N ILE A 69 6.62 14.83 8.23
CA ILE A 69 5.41 15.35 8.86
C ILE A 69 4.45 14.21 9.17
N GLU A 70 3.61 14.43 10.17
CA GLU A 70 2.55 13.52 10.56
C GLU A 70 1.20 14.24 10.42
N ILE A 71 0.25 13.60 9.72
CA ILE A 71 -1.10 14.12 9.52
C ILE A 71 -2.08 13.06 10.02
N PRO A 72 -2.87 13.34 11.06
CA PRO A 72 -3.96 12.45 11.48
C PRO A 72 -4.97 12.25 10.34
N LEU A 73 -5.35 11.00 10.10
CA LEU A 73 -6.37 10.61 9.13
C LEU A 73 -7.62 10.17 9.89
N ASN A 74 -8.60 11.06 9.99
CA ASN A 74 -9.89 10.74 10.59
C ASN A 74 -10.80 10.13 9.52
N VAL A 75 -10.78 8.80 9.42
CA VAL A 75 -11.56 8.06 8.43
C VAL A 75 -12.79 7.46 9.11
N THR A 76 -13.99 7.79 8.63
CA THR A 76 -15.23 7.15 9.09
C THR A 76 -15.88 6.47 7.91
N MET A 77 -15.80 5.14 7.87
CA MET A 77 -16.36 4.31 6.82
C MET A 77 -16.73 2.94 7.40
N ALA A 78 -17.68 2.24 6.78
CA ALA A 78 -18.12 0.90 7.15
C ALA A 78 -17.15 -0.19 6.62
N SER A 79 -16.51 0.06 5.48
CA SER A 79 -15.50 -0.79 4.87
C SER A 79 -14.35 -1.03 5.83
N GLY A 80 -13.99 -2.29 6.01
CA GLY A 80 -12.87 -2.68 6.88
C GLY A 80 -11.49 -2.38 6.30
N LYS A 81 -11.39 -1.76 5.12
CA LYS A 81 -10.13 -1.47 4.40
C LYS A 81 -10.34 -0.28 3.46
N PHE A 82 -9.28 0.49 3.23
CA PHE A 82 -9.25 1.50 2.18
C PHE A 82 -7.86 1.61 1.56
N ALA A 83 -7.77 2.35 0.47
CA ALA A 83 -6.51 2.78 -0.13
C ALA A 83 -6.42 4.29 -0.11
N LEU A 84 -5.19 4.80 -0.01
CA LEU A 84 -4.89 6.23 -0.08
C LEU A 84 -4.09 6.53 -1.34
N HIS A 85 -4.62 7.41 -2.18
CA HIS A 85 -3.97 7.90 -3.39
C HIS A 85 -3.51 9.32 -3.13
N ILE A 86 -2.22 9.61 -3.24
CA ILE A 86 -1.66 10.93 -2.98
C ILE A 86 -0.98 11.43 -4.26
N SER A 87 -1.30 12.65 -4.66
CA SER A 87 -0.60 13.39 -5.72
C SER A 87 0.12 14.58 -5.12
N SER A 88 1.24 14.93 -5.74
CA SER A 88 2.15 15.98 -5.29
C SER A 88 2.83 16.64 -6.47
N ASP A 89 3.13 17.93 -6.36
CA ASP A 89 3.94 18.66 -7.35
C ASP A 89 5.45 18.33 -7.25
N GLN A 90 5.90 17.84 -6.08
CA GLN A 90 7.25 17.33 -5.82
C GLN A 90 7.25 15.83 -5.50
N PRO A 91 8.36 15.10 -5.73
CA PRO A 91 8.48 13.72 -5.28
C PRO A 91 8.32 13.59 -3.77
N ILE A 92 7.55 12.60 -3.32
CA ILE A 92 7.29 12.32 -1.91
C ILE A 92 7.42 10.84 -1.58
N LEU A 93 7.67 10.56 -0.30
CA LEU A 93 7.54 9.26 0.32
C LEU A 93 6.38 9.30 1.31
N GLY A 94 5.67 8.19 1.47
CA GLY A 94 4.52 8.12 2.35
C GLY A 94 4.26 6.75 2.94
N SER A 95 3.75 6.75 4.17
CA SER A 95 3.24 5.56 4.85
C SER A 95 2.11 5.92 5.80
N VAL A 96 1.22 4.98 6.08
CA VAL A 96 0.13 5.15 7.04
C VAL A 96 0.36 4.21 8.21
N PHE A 97 0.49 4.80 9.39
CA PHE A 97 0.41 4.10 10.66
C PHE A 97 -1.06 3.86 11.02
N SER A 98 -1.40 2.65 11.43
CA SER A 98 -2.74 2.30 11.90
C SER A 98 -2.67 1.51 13.19
N GLN A 99 -3.43 1.89 14.21
CA GLN A 99 -3.54 1.13 15.46
C GLN A 99 -4.63 0.07 15.35
N THR A 100 -4.24 -1.18 15.13
CA THR A 100 -5.17 -2.30 14.92
C THR A 100 -5.47 -3.04 16.23
N LEU A 101 -6.61 -3.71 16.29
CA LEU A 101 -7.02 -4.64 17.33
C LEU A 101 -7.16 -6.05 16.73
N VAL A 102 -6.35 -6.98 17.20
CA VAL A 102 -6.29 -8.35 16.66
C VAL A 102 -6.74 -9.29 17.77
N LYS A 103 -7.92 -9.89 17.62
CA LYS A 103 -8.48 -10.82 18.62
C LYS A 103 -8.45 -10.26 20.06
N GLY A 104 -8.76 -8.98 20.22
CA GLY A 104 -8.80 -8.29 21.51
C GLY A 104 -7.47 -7.71 22.01
N LYS A 105 -6.36 -7.89 21.28
CA LYS A 105 -5.06 -7.28 21.61
C LYS A 105 -4.77 -6.08 20.71
N ARG A 106 -4.26 -4.99 21.31
CA ARG A 106 -3.76 -3.83 20.55
C ARG A 106 -2.50 -4.21 19.80
N ASP A 107 -2.42 -3.80 18.55
CA ASP A 107 -1.31 -3.99 17.64
C ASP A 107 -1.23 -2.77 16.72
N PHE A 108 -0.27 -2.73 15.80
CA PHE A 108 -0.19 -1.69 14.79
C PHE A 108 0.34 -2.23 13.46
N VAL A 109 0.04 -1.50 12.39
CA VAL A 109 0.60 -1.79 11.07
C VAL A 109 1.08 -0.52 10.38
N TRP A 110 2.16 -0.67 9.63
CA TRP A 110 2.68 0.33 8.70
C TRP A 110 2.34 -0.08 7.28
N SER A 111 1.41 0.65 6.67
CA SER A 111 1.07 0.49 5.24
C SER A 111 1.94 1.45 4.43
N THR A 112 2.71 0.93 3.47
CA THR A 112 3.64 1.72 2.63
C THR A 112 3.15 1.82 1.20
N ALA A 113 3.64 2.82 0.46
CA ALA A 113 3.32 2.94 -0.95
C ALA A 113 3.71 1.67 -1.74
N ALA A 114 2.84 1.26 -2.66
CA ALA A 114 3.08 0.19 -3.62
C ALA A 114 3.29 0.79 -5.02
N GLN A 115 4.11 0.11 -5.82
CA GLN A 115 4.24 0.40 -7.23
C GLN A 115 3.02 -0.09 -8.00
N ASP A 116 2.89 0.35 -9.25
CA ASP A 116 1.97 -0.29 -10.18
C ASP A 116 2.32 -1.78 -10.28
N LEU A 117 1.31 -2.62 -10.09
CA LEU A 117 1.42 -4.05 -10.05
C LEU A 117 1.89 -4.56 -11.42
N SER A 118 2.96 -5.36 -11.41
CA SER A 118 3.47 -6.06 -12.57
C SER A 118 3.20 -7.57 -12.46
N GLU A 119 3.43 -8.30 -13.55
CA GLU A 119 3.27 -9.75 -13.54
C GLU A 119 4.39 -10.42 -12.75
N TYR A 120 4.02 -11.18 -11.73
CA TYR A 120 4.93 -12.02 -10.95
C TYR A 120 4.14 -13.09 -10.20
N THR A 121 4.85 -13.99 -9.51
CA THR A 121 4.26 -15.02 -8.67
C THR A 121 4.60 -14.78 -7.20
N LEU A 122 3.58 -14.69 -6.35
CA LEU A 122 3.71 -14.62 -4.90
C LEU A 122 3.53 -16.01 -4.30
N ALA A 123 4.48 -16.46 -3.49
CA ALA A 123 4.30 -17.64 -2.65
C ALA A 123 3.41 -17.28 -1.44
N THR A 124 2.37 -18.07 -1.19
CA THR A 124 1.37 -17.82 -0.15
C THR A 124 1.25 -18.96 0.87
N THR A 125 2.04 -20.03 0.72
CA THR A 125 2.03 -21.20 1.59
C THR A 125 2.12 -20.80 3.06
N GLY A 126 1.13 -21.19 3.86
CA GLY A 126 1.09 -20.94 5.30
C GLY A 126 0.79 -19.49 5.72
N LEU A 127 0.54 -18.57 4.77
CA LEU A 127 0.24 -17.15 5.05
C LEU A 127 -1.23 -16.78 4.88
N ALA A 128 -1.92 -17.42 3.92
CA ALA A 128 -3.32 -17.14 3.57
C ALA A 128 -3.68 -15.64 3.54
N PRO A 129 -2.95 -14.82 2.76
CA PRO A 129 -3.11 -13.38 2.80
C PRO A 129 -4.46 -12.94 2.23
N THR A 130 -4.94 -11.80 2.71
CA THR A 130 -5.96 -11.02 2.00
C THR A 130 -5.25 -10.06 1.06
N LEU A 131 -5.39 -10.28 -0.24
CA LEU A 131 -4.90 -9.38 -1.28
C LEU A 131 -5.89 -8.24 -1.47
N VAL A 132 -5.38 -7.01 -1.53
CA VAL A 132 -6.18 -5.81 -1.77
C VAL A 132 -5.53 -5.05 -2.92
N PHE A 133 -6.34 -4.72 -3.92
CA PHE A 133 -5.93 -3.97 -5.11
C PHE A 133 -6.66 -2.64 -5.12
N THR A 134 -6.03 -1.61 -5.69
CA THR A 134 -6.64 -0.29 -5.87
C THR A 134 -6.23 0.30 -7.21
N GLY A 135 -7.10 1.11 -7.80
CA GLY A 135 -6.91 1.75 -9.11
C GLY A 135 -8.18 2.50 -9.52
N SER A 136 -8.17 3.27 -10.60
CA SER A 136 -9.44 3.80 -11.16
C SER A 136 -10.28 2.67 -11.77
N ARG A 137 -9.61 1.77 -12.51
CA ARG A 137 -10.18 0.54 -13.05
C ARG A 137 -9.25 -0.61 -12.74
N ILE A 138 -9.76 -1.61 -12.04
CA ILE A 138 -9.01 -2.78 -11.61
C ILE A 138 -9.44 -3.94 -12.48
N LYS A 139 -8.51 -4.46 -13.30
CA LYS A 139 -8.64 -5.72 -14.04
C LYS A 139 -7.37 -6.51 -13.86
N LEU A 140 -7.49 -7.75 -13.41
CA LEU A 140 -6.38 -8.69 -13.35
C LEU A 140 -6.87 -10.13 -13.27
N ASN A 141 -6.01 -11.05 -13.66
CA ASN A 141 -6.19 -12.48 -13.48
C ASN A 141 -5.27 -12.95 -12.34
N LEU A 142 -5.83 -13.71 -11.41
CA LEU A 142 -5.09 -14.44 -10.40
C LEU A 142 -5.07 -15.92 -10.78
N GLU A 143 -3.90 -16.46 -11.10
CA GLU A 143 -3.72 -17.90 -11.25
C GLU A 143 -3.31 -18.49 -9.89
N LEU A 144 -4.22 -19.26 -9.30
CA LEU A 144 -4.02 -19.92 -8.02
C LEU A 144 -3.40 -21.29 -8.26
N THR A 145 -2.22 -21.54 -7.72
CA THR A 145 -1.63 -22.89 -7.66
C THR A 145 -1.92 -23.50 -6.29
N TYR A 146 -2.65 -24.61 -6.28
CA TYR A 146 -3.01 -25.33 -5.07
C TYR A 146 -1.88 -26.24 -4.59
N THR A 147 -1.90 -26.63 -3.32
CA THR A 147 -0.93 -27.56 -2.73
C THR A 147 -0.91 -28.92 -3.42
N ASN A 148 -2.03 -29.36 -3.99
CA ASN A 148 -2.14 -30.58 -4.80
C ASN A 148 -1.66 -30.42 -6.26
N GLY A 149 -1.09 -29.26 -6.62
CA GLY A 149 -0.58 -28.97 -7.97
C GLY A 149 -1.62 -28.52 -8.98
N LYS A 150 -2.93 -28.57 -8.67
CA LYS A 150 -3.98 -28.04 -9.56
C LYS A 150 -3.89 -26.51 -9.65
N THR A 151 -4.35 -25.95 -10.76
CA THR A 151 -4.44 -24.51 -10.97
C THR A 151 -5.89 -24.06 -11.16
N LYS A 152 -6.19 -22.81 -10.79
CA LYS A 152 -7.48 -22.15 -11.07
C LYS A 152 -7.25 -20.68 -11.34
N THR A 153 -7.85 -20.16 -12.40
CA THR A 153 -7.85 -18.72 -12.67
C THR A 153 -9.06 -18.04 -12.05
N VAL A 154 -8.83 -16.92 -11.35
CA VAL A 154 -9.87 -16.00 -10.86
C VAL A 154 -9.69 -14.67 -11.58
N LYS A 155 -10.76 -14.16 -12.19
CA LYS A 155 -10.76 -12.85 -12.84
C LYS A 155 -11.30 -11.81 -11.87
N ILE A 156 -10.56 -10.73 -11.67
CA ILE A 156 -10.99 -9.57 -10.88
C ILE A 156 -11.31 -8.44 -11.87
N SER A 157 -12.51 -7.86 -11.73
CA SER A 157 -12.93 -6.66 -12.44
C SER A 157 -13.71 -5.78 -11.46
N ALA A 158 -13.16 -4.63 -11.10
CA ALA A 158 -13.73 -3.70 -10.12
C ALA A 158 -13.27 -2.27 -10.40
N GLU A 159 -13.76 -1.34 -9.60
CA GLU A 159 -13.34 0.06 -9.55
C GLU A 159 -12.89 0.40 -8.13
N ASP A 160 -11.97 1.35 -8.00
CA ASP A 160 -11.45 1.90 -6.75
C ASP A 160 -10.70 0.94 -5.82
N ILE A 161 -11.33 -0.13 -5.35
CA ILE A 161 -10.74 -1.15 -4.50
C ILE A 161 -11.32 -2.53 -4.81
N ALA A 162 -10.48 -3.57 -4.77
CA ALA A 162 -10.88 -4.97 -4.86
C ALA A 162 -10.17 -5.78 -3.79
N THR A 163 -10.82 -6.81 -3.27
CA THR A 163 -10.25 -7.69 -2.24
C THR A 163 -10.38 -9.15 -2.67
N PHE A 164 -9.34 -9.94 -2.45
CA PHE A 164 -9.33 -11.38 -2.66
C PHE A 164 -8.67 -12.08 -1.48
N VAL A 165 -9.39 -12.98 -0.81
CA VAL A 165 -8.84 -13.80 0.28
C VAL A 165 -8.24 -15.06 -0.32
N VAL A 166 -6.93 -15.23 -0.17
CA VAL A 166 -6.24 -16.42 -0.67
C VAL A 166 -6.58 -17.61 0.24
N PRO A 167 -7.16 -18.70 -0.29
CA PRO A 167 -7.46 -19.89 0.52
C PRO A 167 -6.19 -20.56 1.06
N ASP A 168 -6.27 -21.17 2.24
CA ASP A 168 -5.15 -21.90 2.88
C ASP A 168 -4.55 -23.01 2.00
N SER A 169 -5.36 -23.58 1.10
CA SER A 169 -4.94 -24.62 0.16
C SER A 169 -4.11 -24.09 -1.04
N VAL A 170 -3.91 -22.78 -1.16
CA VAL A 170 -3.16 -22.15 -2.25
C VAL A 170 -1.72 -21.88 -1.81
N ARG A 171 -0.76 -22.45 -2.55
CA ARG A 171 0.68 -22.27 -2.30
C ARG A 171 1.30 -21.10 -3.05
N ALA A 172 0.70 -20.69 -4.16
CA ALA A 172 1.17 -19.55 -4.94
C ALA A 172 0.03 -18.88 -5.71
N VAL A 173 0.18 -17.57 -5.93
CA VAL A 173 -0.69 -16.73 -6.74
C VAL A 173 0.15 -16.02 -7.79
N SER A 174 -0.14 -16.25 -9.07
CA SER A 174 0.46 -15.51 -10.18
C SER A 174 -0.49 -14.40 -10.65
N PHE A 175 0.05 -13.20 -10.83
CA PHE A 175 -0.68 -12.02 -11.30
C PHE A 175 -0.45 -11.85 -12.81
N ALA A 176 -1.53 -11.72 -13.59
CA ALA A 176 -1.44 -11.54 -15.04
C ALA A 176 -2.56 -10.63 -15.59
N GLY A 177 -2.35 -10.04 -16.77
CA GLY A 177 -3.40 -9.25 -17.46
C GLY A 177 -3.87 -8.04 -16.65
N ILE A 178 -2.92 -7.33 -16.04
CA ILE A 178 -3.14 -6.26 -15.07
C ILE A 178 -3.45 -4.94 -15.79
N SER A 179 -4.52 -4.23 -15.39
CA SER A 179 -4.79 -2.87 -15.87
C SER A 179 -3.82 -1.85 -15.29
N SER A 180 -3.40 -0.90 -16.12
CA SER A 180 -2.52 0.22 -15.74
C SER A 180 -3.03 0.99 -14.51
N GLY A 181 -2.13 1.42 -13.65
CA GLY A 181 -2.47 2.16 -12.43
C GLY A 181 -3.09 1.31 -11.32
N THR A 182 -3.12 -0.02 -11.48
CA THR A 182 -3.49 -0.94 -10.40
C THR A 182 -2.29 -1.16 -9.51
N SER A 183 -2.38 -0.81 -8.23
CA SER A 183 -1.41 -1.21 -7.21
C SER A 183 -2.06 -2.14 -6.18
N GLY A 184 -1.28 -2.82 -5.36
CA GLY A 184 -1.86 -3.72 -4.35
C GLY A 184 -0.94 -4.02 -3.17
N ALA A 185 -1.54 -4.60 -2.13
CA ALA A 185 -0.84 -5.10 -0.96
C ALA A 185 -1.52 -6.37 -0.42
N ALA A 186 -0.75 -7.18 0.28
CA ALA A 186 -1.24 -8.30 1.06
C ALA A 186 -1.32 -7.92 2.55
N LEU A 187 -2.48 -8.18 3.15
CA LEU A 187 -2.69 -8.16 4.60
C LEU A 187 -2.65 -9.58 5.14
N ILE A 188 -1.90 -9.78 6.21
CA ILE A 188 -1.76 -11.09 6.87
C ILE A 188 -2.21 -10.93 8.32
N ALA A 189 -3.33 -11.54 8.68
CA ALA A 189 -3.81 -11.55 10.05
C ALA A 189 -3.41 -12.86 10.73
N SER A 190 -2.66 -12.80 11.83
CA SER A 190 -2.26 -13.97 12.60
C SER A 190 -2.75 -13.87 14.06
N LYS A 191 -2.46 -14.88 14.88
CA LYS A 191 -2.68 -14.79 16.34
C LYS A 191 -1.78 -13.75 17.01
N SER A 192 -0.65 -13.39 16.39
CA SER A 192 0.36 -12.50 16.94
C SER A 192 0.29 -11.07 16.40
N GLY A 193 -0.47 -10.79 15.33
CA GLY A 193 -0.65 -9.43 14.84
C GLY A 193 -1.16 -9.31 13.41
N TYR A 194 -1.06 -8.10 12.85
CA TYR A 194 -1.31 -7.78 11.44
C TYR A 194 -0.01 -7.46 10.70
N GLY A 195 0.25 -8.19 9.62
CA GLY A 195 1.31 -7.92 8.66
C GLY A 195 0.81 -7.19 7.43
N TYR A 196 1.67 -6.37 6.84
CA TYR A 196 1.44 -5.68 5.57
C TYR A 196 2.62 -5.93 4.63
N ILE A 197 2.34 -6.29 3.38
CA ILE A 197 3.34 -6.48 2.32
C ILE A 197 2.86 -5.75 1.06
N PRO A 198 3.56 -4.71 0.56
CA PRO A 198 3.24 -4.14 -0.74
C PRO A 198 3.52 -5.16 -1.85
N LEU A 199 2.61 -5.28 -2.82
CA LEU A 199 2.73 -6.21 -3.96
C LEU A 199 3.65 -5.61 -5.04
N ASN A 200 4.93 -5.49 -4.71
CA ASN A 200 5.98 -5.08 -5.64
C ASN A 200 6.73 -6.32 -6.13
N ALA A 201 6.98 -6.42 -7.44
CA ALA A 201 7.83 -7.49 -7.96
C ALA A 201 9.26 -7.33 -7.43
N GLY A 202 9.72 -8.30 -6.62
CA GLY A 202 11.01 -8.23 -5.93
C GLY A 202 12.25 -8.35 -6.83
N SER A 203 12.06 -8.55 -8.14
CA SER A 203 13.15 -8.59 -9.12
C SER A 203 12.72 -7.85 -10.38
N VAL A 204 12.99 -6.56 -10.40
CA VAL A 204 13.20 -5.83 -11.65
C VAL A 204 14.72 -5.73 -11.78
N LEU A 205 15.29 -6.03 -12.95
CA LEU A 205 16.70 -5.77 -13.25
C LEU A 205 16.95 -4.26 -13.15
N ALA A 206 17.16 -3.76 -11.93
CA ALA A 206 17.61 -2.41 -11.70
C ALA A 206 19.09 -2.38 -12.12
N LYS A 207 19.40 -1.70 -13.22
CA LYS A 207 20.78 -1.31 -13.51
C LYS A 207 21.30 -0.58 -12.27
N SER A 208 22.33 -1.14 -11.66
CA SER A 208 23.11 -0.50 -10.59
C SER A 208 23.41 0.94 -11.01
N SER A 209 22.73 1.91 -10.39
CA SER A 209 23.11 3.30 -10.53
C SER A 209 24.44 3.43 -9.80
N ILE A 210 25.50 3.68 -10.56
CA ILE A 210 26.83 4.01 -10.04
C ILE A 210 26.62 5.11 -8.99
N PRO A 211 26.97 4.90 -7.72
CA PRO A 211 26.91 5.98 -6.74
C PRO A 211 27.86 7.07 -7.24
N ALA A 212 27.31 8.24 -7.54
CA ALA A 212 28.12 9.44 -7.75
C ALA A 212 28.65 9.86 -6.37
N SER A 213 29.78 9.27 -5.96
CA SER A 213 30.55 9.74 -4.82
C SER A 213 31.00 11.16 -5.10
N ASN A 214 30.38 12.13 -4.42
CA ASN A 214 30.88 13.50 -4.37
C ASN A 214 32.07 13.54 -3.39
N ILE A 215 33.28 13.30 -3.90
CA ILE A 215 34.51 13.49 -3.14
C ILE A 215 34.92 14.97 -3.21
N ARG A 216 34.35 15.77 -2.31
CA ARG A 216 34.92 17.08 -1.96
C ARG A 216 34.74 17.38 -0.48
N VAL A 217 35.20 16.46 0.37
CA VAL A 217 35.53 16.77 1.77
C VAL A 217 36.79 16.00 2.14
N LEU A 218 37.92 16.44 1.58
CA LEU A 218 39.25 16.24 2.17
C LEU A 218 40.06 17.52 1.92
N ASN A 219 40.34 18.20 3.04
CA ASN A 219 41.37 19.20 3.33
C ASN A 219 41.15 20.66 2.89
N PRO A 220 41.62 21.63 3.71
CA PRO A 220 42.95 21.68 4.36
C PRO A 220 43.10 20.89 5.65
#